data_AF-A0A4U5NDL7-F1
#
_entry.id   AF-A0A4U5NDL7-F1
#
_cell.length_a   1.000
_cell.length_b   1.000
_cell.length_c   1.000
_cell.angle_alpha   90.00
_cell.angle_beta   90.00
_cell.angle_gamma   90.00
#
_symmetry.space_group_name_H-M   'P 1'
#
loop_
_entity.id
_entity.type
_entity.pdbx_description
1 polymer ?
#
loop_
_entity_poly.entity_id
_entity_poly.type
_entity_poly.pdbx_seq_one_letter_code
_entity_poly.pdbx_strand_id
1 'polypeptide(L)'
;MDLQAKSGTQFTPTILDRFTFARHFGLSSSNICDTFLSIITESWHEAVHKHLAGIIRASDDEEKERFLKALVRKIRLNGKLNVFLEQLTHHLFDYTLRIPSGVTLPSDMEQKEYPQDNKEISARIDKLREEVMKLNEEKRILVVERENYEKGVEVLQKLKNLQ
;
A
#
# COMPACT_ATOMS: atom_id res chain seq x y z
N MET A 1 -37.34 -28.82 -15.37
CA MET A 1 -36.65 -28.10 -14.28
C MET A 1 -35.26 -27.78 -14.79
N ASP A 2 -35.10 -26.58 -15.35
CA ASP A 2 -33.82 -26.10 -15.86
C ASP A 2 -32.94 -25.68 -14.69
N LEU A 3 -31.91 -26.47 -14.41
CA LEU A 3 -30.77 -26.03 -13.62
C LEU A 3 -29.89 -25.19 -14.54
N GLN A 4 -30.25 -23.92 -14.70
CA GLN A 4 -29.33 -22.92 -15.23
C GLN A 4 -28.12 -22.87 -14.29
N ALA A 5 -27.02 -23.48 -14.74
CA ALA A 5 -25.70 -23.27 -14.18
C ALA A 5 -25.45 -21.76 -14.21
N LYS A 6 -25.43 -21.14 -13.03
CA LYS A 6 -24.94 -19.77 -12.85
C LYS A 6 -23.59 -19.70 -13.54
N SER A 7 -23.51 -18.85 -14.56
CA SER A 7 -22.29 -18.53 -15.29
C SER A 7 -21.19 -18.16 -14.30
N GLY A 8 -20.29 -19.10 -14.00
CA GLY A 8 -19.01 -18.77 -13.40
C GLY A 8 -18.34 -17.79 -14.36
N THR A 9 -18.03 -16.60 -13.87
CA THR A 9 -17.22 -15.61 -14.59
C THR A 9 -16.01 -16.32 -15.17
N GLN A 10 -15.96 -16.49 -16.49
CA GLN A 10 -14.78 -17.00 -17.18
C GLN A 10 -13.66 -16.02 -16.88
N PHE A 11 -12.73 -16.43 -16.02
CA PHE A 11 -11.52 -15.67 -15.78
C PHE A 11 -10.76 -15.59 -17.09
N THR A 12 -10.51 -14.37 -17.58
CA THR A 12 -9.64 -14.19 -18.75
C THR A 12 -8.23 -14.65 -18.38
N PRO A 13 -7.43 -15.14 -19.35
CA PRO A 13 -6.07 -15.61 -19.09
C PRO A 13 -5.22 -14.59 -18.33
N THR A 14 -5.38 -13.30 -18.65
CA THR A 14 -4.71 -12.17 -17.99
C THR A 14 -5.07 -12.04 -16.51
N ILE A 15 -6.31 -12.35 -16.12
CA ILE A 15 -6.73 -12.31 -14.71
C ILE A 15 -6.10 -13.47 -13.95
N LEU A 16 -6.08 -14.67 -14.55
CA LEU A 16 -5.47 -15.85 -13.96
C LEU A 16 -3.98 -15.64 -13.70
N ASP A 17 -3.27 -15.06 -14.68
CA ASP A 17 -1.83 -14.78 -14.59
C ASP A 17 -1.52 -13.78 -13.46
N ARG A 18 -2.39 -12.79 -13.24
CA ARG A 18 -2.27 -11.85 -12.11
C ARG A 18 -2.46 -12.52 -10.75
N PHE A 19 -3.41 -13.45 -10.62
CA PHE A 19 -3.61 -14.20 -9.39
C PHE A 19 -2.43 -15.13 -9.09
N THR A 20 -1.96 -15.86 -10.10
CA THR A 20 -0.79 -16.76 -9.96
C THR A 20 0.47 -15.96 -9.62
N PHE A 21 0.69 -14.82 -10.27
CA PHE A 21 1.79 -13.91 -9.95
C PHE A 21 1.70 -13.40 -8.50
N ALA A 22 0.53 -12.93 -8.08
CA ALA A 22 0.34 -12.43 -6.72
C ALA A 22 0.56 -13.52 -5.66
N ARG A 23 0.12 -14.75 -5.92
CA ARG A 23 0.39 -15.90 -5.05
C ARG A 23 1.88 -16.22 -4.95
N HIS A 24 2.62 -16.12 -6.05
CA HIS A 24 4.03 -16.51 -6.09
C HIS A 24 4.98 -15.43 -5.56
N PHE A 25 4.76 -14.17 -5.95
CA PHE A 25 5.64 -13.05 -5.61
C PHE A 25 5.13 -12.21 -4.42
N GLY A 26 3.92 -12.46 -3.91
CA GLY A 26 3.33 -11.70 -2.82
C GLY A 26 2.96 -10.26 -3.18
N LEU A 27 2.93 -9.92 -4.48
CA LEU A 27 2.69 -8.58 -4.99
C LEU A 27 1.47 -8.58 -5.92
N SER A 28 0.51 -7.70 -5.65
CA SER A 28 -0.62 -7.47 -6.55
C SER A 28 -0.30 -6.36 -7.57
N SER A 29 -1.05 -6.33 -8.66
CA SER A 29 -0.98 -5.25 -9.65
C SER A 29 -1.26 -3.87 -9.05
N SER A 30 -2.15 -3.77 -8.05
CA SER A 30 -2.41 -2.51 -7.34
C SER A 30 -1.18 -2.03 -6.59
N ASN A 31 -0.46 -2.92 -5.90
CA ASN A 31 0.73 -2.57 -5.13
C ASN A 31 1.85 -2.03 -6.04
N ILE A 32 1.96 -2.59 -7.26
CA ILE A 32 2.93 -2.12 -8.26
C ILE A 32 2.57 -0.71 -8.73
N CYS A 33 1.30 -0.46 -9.08
CA CYS A 33 0.82 0.88 -9.42
C CYS A 33 1.09 1.90 -8.30
N ASP A 34 0.75 1.54 -7.06
CA ASP A 34 0.91 2.42 -5.90
C ASP A 34 2.39 2.74 -5.63
N THR A 35 3.27 1.74 -5.79
CA THR A 35 4.72 1.91 -5.64
C THR A 35 5.27 2.87 -6.70
N PHE A 36 4.91 2.68 -7.98
CA PHE A 36 5.33 3.60 -9.03
C PHE A 36 4.78 5.01 -8.82
N LEU A 37 3.52 5.13 -8.41
CA LEU A 37 2.92 6.42 -8.09
C LEU A 37 3.65 7.14 -6.96
N SER A 38 4.08 6.41 -5.92
CA SER A 38 4.87 6.97 -4.82
C SER A 38 6.21 7.49 -5.30
N ILE A 39 6.98 6.65 -6.02
CA ILE A 39 8.31 6.99 -6.55
C ILE A 39 8.23 8.24 -7.45
N ILE A 40 7.25 8.28 -8.36
CA ILE A 40 7.07 9.42 -9.28
C ILE A 40 6.66 10.66 -8.51
N THR A 41 5.78 10.54 -7.51
CA THR A 41 5.37 11.70 -6.70
C THR A 41 6.54 12.25 -5.89
N GLU A 42 7.33 11.38 -5.26
CA GLU A 42 8.52 11.77 -4.49
C GLU A 42 9.56 12.44 -5.38
N SER A 43 9.85 11.84 -6.54
CA SER A 43 10.76 12.41 -7.54
C SER A 43 10.29 13.78 -8.04
N TRP A 44 8.98 13.93 -8.26
CA TRP A 44 8.38 15.21 -8.64
C TRP A 44 8.50 16.25 -7.53
N HIS A 45 8.25 15.85 -6.29
CA HIS A 45 8.39 16.71 -5.12
C HIS A 45 9.83 17.22 -5.01
N GLU A 46 10.82 16.33 -5.13
CA GLU A 46 12.23 16.72 -5.13
C GLU A 46 12.56 17.67 -6.27
N ALA A 47 12.11 17.38 -7.50
CA ALA A 47 12.35 18.24 -8.66
C ALA A 47 11.77 19.64 -8.48
N VAL A 48 10.55 19.75 -7.93
CA VAL A 48 9.89 21.03 -7.66
C VAL A 48 10.68 21.84 -6.62
N HIS A 49 11.10 21.22 -5.52
CA HIS A 49 11.86 21.91 -4.48
C HIS A 49 13.29 22.26 -4.89
N LYS A 50 13.95 21.40 -5.66
CA LYS A 50 15.35 21.60 -6.08
C LYS A 50 15.50 22.57 -7.24
N HIS A 51 14.61 22.51 -8.22
CA HIS A 51 14.76 23.26 -9.47
C HIS A 51 13.81 24.45 -9.59
N LEU A 52 12.57 24.36 -9.07
CA LEU A 52 11.57 25.41 -9.25
C LEU A 52 11.54 26.40 -8.09
N ALA A 53 11.81 25.97 -6.86
CA ALA A 53 11.78 26.84 -5.69
C ALA A 53 12.76 28.03 -5.79
N GLY A 54 13.90 27.87 -6.47
CA GLY A 54 14.86 28.97 -6.67
C GLY A 54 14.43 29.98 -7.75
N ILE A 55 13.55 29.59 -8.66
CA ILE A 55 13.16 30.39 -9.84
C ILE A 55 11.92 31.23 -9.56
N ILE A 56 11.02 30.75 -8.70
CA ILE A 56 9.77 31.42 -8.37
C ILE A 56 10.07 32.69 -7.59
N ARG A 57 9.81 33.84 -8.23
CA ARG A 57 9.74 35.15 -7.58
C ARG A 57 8.31 35.34 -7.07
N ALA A 58 8.12 35.17 -5.77
CA ALA A 58 6.89 35.50 -5.09
C ALA A 58 7.11 36.73 -4.20
N SER A 59 6.04 37.45 -3.91
CA SER A 59 6.07 38.65 -3.05
C SER A 59 6.25 38.28 -1.57
N ASP A 60 5.88 37.05 -1.21
CA ASP A 60 5.90 36.49 0.14
C ASP A 60 6.34 35.01 0.10
N ASP A 61 7.05 34.57 1.15
CA ASP A 61 7.47 33.18 1.35
C ASP A 61 6.26 32.25 1.52
N GLU A 62 5.17 32.73 2.13
CA GLU A 62 3.93 31.95 2.24
C GLU A 62 3.26 31.70 0.87
N GLU A 63 3.23 32.70 -0.01
CA GLU A 63 2.71 32.54 -1.38
C GLU A 63 3.55 31.54 -2.18
N LYS A 64 4.87 31.64 -2.04
CA LYS A 64 5.82 30.73 -2.67
C LYS A 64 5.58 29.29 -2.23
N GLU A 65 5.40 29.06 -0.93
CA GLU A 65 5.14 27.73 -0.38
C GLU A 65 3.78 27.17 -0.84
N ARG A 66 2.73 28.00 -0.85
CA ARG A 66 1.41 27.61 -1.37
C ARG A 66 1.47 27.21 -2.85
N PHE A 67 2.23 27.95 -3.66
CA PHE A 67 2.41 27.66 -5.07
C PHE A 67 3.18 26.36 -5.31
N LEU A 68 4.27 26.13 -4.57
CA LEU A 68 5.03 24.87 -4.62
C LEU A 68 4.14 23.67 -4.24
N LYS A 69 3.34 23.79 -3.17
CA LYS A 69 2.36 22.76 -2.79
C LYS A 69 1.33 22.50 -3.88
N ALA A 70 0.86 23.54 -4.57
CA ALA A 70 -0.09 23.39 -5.68
C ALA A 70 0.54 22.67 -6.90
N LEU A 71 1.79 22.98 -7.23
CA LEU A 71 2.57 22.30 -8.28
C LEU A 71 2.80 20.82 -7.97
N VAL A 72 3.12 20.49 -6.73
CA VAL A 72 3.27 19.09 -6.29
C VAL A 72 1.93 18.36 -6.41
N ARG A 73 0.82 19.00 -6.05
CA ARG A 73 -0.52 18.38 -6.15
C ARG A 73 -0.99 18.17 -7.59
N LYS A 74 -0.57 19.01 -8.54
CA LYS A 74 -0.96 18.92 -9.96
C LYS A 74 -0.63 17.57 -10.59
N ILE A 75 0.45 16.91 -10.17
CA ILE A 75 0.82 15.60 -10.74
C ILE A 75 -0.20 14.51 -10.40
N ARG A 76 -0.81 14.57 -9.21
CA ARG A 76 -1.85 13.63 -8.76
C ARG A 76 -3.22 13.98 -9.33
N LEU A 77 -3.53 15.26 -9.50
CA LEU A 77 -4.86 15.74 -9.89
C LEU A 77 -5.17 15.63 -11.40
N ASN A 78 -4.15 15.46 -12.24
CA ASN A 78 -4.34 15.40 -13.70
C ASN A 78 -4.96 14.07 -14.17
N GLY A 79 -4.95 13.01 -13.36
CA GLY A 79 -5.47 11.68 -13.71
C GLY A 79 -4.68 10.95 -14.82
N LYS A 80 -3.97 11.68 -15.69
CA LYS A 80 -3.12 11.14 -16.77
C LYS A 80 -2.04 10.20 -16.25
N LEU A 81 -1.45 10.50 -15.09
CA LEU A 81 -0.45 9.63 -14.50
C LEU A 81 -1.07 8.28 -14.10
N ASN A 82 -2.25 8.28 -13.49
CA ASN A 82 -2.93 7.04 -13.11
C ASN A 82 -3.29 6.20 -14.35
N VAL A 83 -3.84 6.82 -15.39
CA VAL A 83 -4.17 6.12 -16.64
C VAL A 83 -2.91 5.53 -17.29
N PHE A 84 -1.80 6.28 -17.32
CA PHE A 84 -0.54 5.77 -17.85
C PHE A 84 0.02 4.63 -17.01
N LEU A 85 -0.02 4.73 -15.68
CA LEU A 85 0.44 3.68 -14.77
C LEU A 85 -0.41 2.41 -14.90
N GLU A 86 -1.72 2.54 -15.08
CA GLU A 86 -2.59 1.40 -15.37
C GLU A 86 -2.19 0.72 -16.68
N GLN A 87 -2.00 1.48 -17.75
CA GLN A 87 -1.57 0.94 -19.04
C GLN A 87 -0.19 0.26 -18.97
N LEU A 88 0.76 0.89 -18.27
CA LEU A 88 2.09 0.32 -18.03
C LEU A 88 2.00 -0.99 -17.27
N THR A 89 1.23 -1.02 -16.18
CA THR A 89 1.04 -2.22 -15.37
C THR A 89 0.38 -3.32 -16.18
N HIS A 90 -0.62 -3.00 -17.00
CA HIS A 90 -1.19 -3.94 -17.97
C HIS A 90 -0.12 -4.55 -18.88
N HIS A 91 0.71 -3.71 -19.51
CA HIS A 91 1.82 -4.18 -20.35
C HIS A 91 2.84 -5.04 -19.61
N LEU A 92 3.19 -4.69 -18.37
CA LEU A 92 4.09 -5.50 -17.56
C LEU A 92 3.50 -6.89 -17.33
N PHE A 93 2.22 -7.01 -16.96
CA PHE A 93 1.58 -8.30 -16.76
C PHE A 93 1.33 -9.10 -18.04
N ASP A 94 1.21 -8.43 -19.19
CA ASP A 94 1.03 -9.12 -20.47
C ASP A 94 2.34 -9.73 -20.99
N TYR A 95 3.50 -9.11 -20.71
CA TYR A 95 4.77 -9.47 -21.35
C TYR A 95 5.90 -9.91 -20.40
N THR A 96 6.05 -9.30 -19.22
CA THR A 96 7.25 -9.48 -18.37
C THR A 96 6.96 -10.16 -17.04
N LEU A 97 5.84 -9.80 -16.41
CA LEU A 97 5.38 -10.31 -15.11
C LEU A 97 4.30 -11.39 -15.28
N ARG A 98 4.37 -12.11 -16.40
CA ARG A 98 3.42 -13.16 -16.76
C ARG A 98 3.94 -14.52 -16.32
N ILE A 99 3.08 -15.32 -15.69
CA ILE A 99 3.33 -16.75 -15.49
C ILE A 99 2.51 -17.49 -16.55
N PRO A 100 3.15 -18.10 -17.57
CA PRO A 100 2.41 -18.71 -18.66
C PRO A 100 1.47 -19.81 -18.18
N SER A 101 0.24 -19.80 -18.71
CA SER A 101 -0.74 -20.85 -18.50
C SER A 101 -0.17 -22.19 -18.96
N GLY A 102 0.05 -23.12 -18.02
CA GLY A 102 0.64 -24.43 -18.30
C GLY A 102 2.02 -24.65 -17.68
N VAL A 103 2.61 -23.63 -17.06
CA VAL A 103 3.78 -23.79 -16.19
C VAL A 103 3.33 -24.15 -14.78
N THR A 104 3.72 -25.33 -14.31
CA THR A 104 3.54 -25.71 -12.89
C THR A 104 4.63 -25.04 -12.07
N LEU A 105 4.25 -24.15 -11.16
CA LEU A 105 5.22 -23.55 -10.24
C LEU A 105 5.65 -24.58 -9.20
N PRO A 106 6.86 -24.47 -8.63
CA PRO A 106 7.29 -25.32 -7.51
C PRO A 106 6.32 -25.28 -6.32
N SER A 107 5.63 -24.16 -6.11
CA SER A 107 4.58 -24.00 -5.09
C SER A 107 3.27 -24.73 -5.39
N ASP A 108 3.06 -25.18 -6.62
CA ASP A 108 1.90 -25.96 -7.06
C ASP A 108 2.20 -27.47 -7.11
N MET A 109 3.48 -27.85 -6.97
CA MET A 109 3.85 -29.25 -6.81
C MET A 109 3.37 -29.75 -5.45
N GLU A 110 2.97 -31.03 -5.38
CA GLU A 110 2.62 -31.67 -4.12
C GLU A 110 3.75 -31.51 -3.11
N GLN A 111 3.51 -30.65 -2.12
CA GLN A 111 4.43 -30.50 -1.01
C GLN A 111 4.34 -31.78 -0.19
N LYS A 112 5.48 -32.40 0.11
CA LYS A 112 5.54 -33.50 1.07
C LYS A 112 5.07 -32.96 2.42
N GLU A 113 3.81 -33.22 2.78
CA GLU A 113 3.29 -32.93 4.11
C GLU A 113 4.00 -33.84 5.12
N TYR A 114 4.90 -33.28 5.92
CA TYR A 114 5.44 -33.99 7.08
C TYR A 114 4.46 -33.82 8.23
N PRO A 115 3.85 -34.90 8.77
CA PRO A 115 2.80 -34.79 9.79
C PRO A 115 3.25 -34.13 11.11
N GLN A 116 4.55 -34.11 11.38
CA GLN A 116 5.13 -33.46 12.56
C GLN A 116 5.08 -31.93 12.45
N ASP A 117 5.16 -31.37 11.24
CA ASP A 117 5.18 -29.92 11.01
C ASP A 117 3.82 -29.29 11.31
N ASN A 118 2.71 -29.96 10.99
CA ASN A 118 1.38 -29.37 11.15
C ASN A 118 1.01 -29.08 12.61
N LYS A 119 1.38 -29.96 13.56
CA LYS A 119 1.11 -29.72 14.99
C LYS A 119 1.99 -28.60 15.55
N GLU A 120 3.25 -28.55 15.16
CA GLU A 120 4.18 -27.50 15.59
C GLU A 120 3.80 -26.14 14.99
N ILE A 121 3.43 -26.12 13.71
CA ILE A 121 2.91 -24.93 13.02
C ILE A 121 1.61 -24.45 13.68
N SER A 122 0.66 -25.34 13.98
CA SER A 122 -0.56 -24.95 14.70
C SER A 122 -0.27 -24.34 16.06
N ALA A 123 0.60 -24.97 16.87
CA ALA A 123 1.00 -24.42 18.17
C ALA A 123 1.69 -23.05 18.03
N ARG A 124 2.51 -22.87 16.99
CA ARG A 124 3.16 -21.59 16.70
C ARG A 124 2.17 -20.52 16.24
N ILE A 125 1.17 -20.88 15.44
CA ILE A 125 0.08 -19.98 15.04
C ILE A 125 -0.71 -19.51 16.26
N ASP A 126 -1.08 -20.42 17.17
CA ASP A 126 -1.84 -20.06 18.36
C ASP A 126 -1.02 -19.16 19.30
N LYS A 127 0.27 -19.44 19.47
CA LYS A 127 1.19 -18.57 20.22
C LYS A 127 1.28 -17.16 19.61
N LEU A 128 1.42 -17.07 18.29
CA LEU A 128 1.46 -15.78 17.58
C LEU A 128 0.14 -15.02 17.70
N ARG A 129 -1.00 -15.71 17.68
CA ARG A 129 -2.32 -15.09 17.91
C ARG A 129 -2.41 -14.48 19.31
N GLU A 130 -1.96 -15.18 20.33
CA GLU A 130 -1.90 -14.64 21.70
C GLU A 130 -0.99 -13.42 21.79
N GLU A 131 0.17 -13.45 21.13
CA GLU A 131 1.11 -12.32 21.10
C GLU A 131 0.50 -11.10 20.41
N VAL A 132 -0.19 -11.29 19.28
CA VAL A 132 -0.93 -10.22 18.60
C VAL A 132 -2.04 -9.65 19.49
N MET A 133 -2.75 -10.48 20.25
CA MET A 133 -3.77 -9.99 21.19
C MET A 133 -3.15 -9.14 22.31
N LYS A 134 -2.00 -9.56 22.86
CA LYS A 134 -1.27 -8.78 23.88
C LYS A 134 -0.79 -7.44 23.33
N LEU A 135 -0.16 -7.43 22.16
CA LEU A 135 0.31 -6.21 21.51
C LEU A 135 -0.83 -5.24 21.18
N ASN A 136 -2.01 -5.75 20.82
CA ASN A 136 -3.19 -4.91 20.62
C ASN A 136 -3.70 -4.28 21.92
N GLU A 137 -3.64 -5.00 23.03
CA GLU A 137 -4.00 -4.45 24.34
C GLU A 137 -2.98 -3.40 24.81
N GLU A 138 -1.67 -3.67 24.65
CA GLU A 138 -0.61 -2.68 24.92
C GLU A 138 -0.79 -1.42 24.08
N LYS A 139 -1.09 -1.58 22.78
CA LYS A 139 -1.40 -0.45 21.90
C LYS A 139 -2.60 0.36 22.42
N ARG A 140 -3.64 -0.30 22.91
CA ARG A 140 -4.82 0.36 23.48
C ARG A 140 -4.45 1.18 24.71
N ILE A 141 -3.64 0.63 25.60
CA ILE A 141 -3.14 1.33 26.80
C ILE A 141 -2.33 2.57 26.38
N LEU A 142 -1.39 2.43 25.45
CA LEU A 142 -0.56 3.54 24.97
C LEU A 142 -1.39 4.66 24.32
N VAL A 143 -2.49 4.32 23.62
CA VAL A 143 -3.41 5.32 23.06
C VAL A 143 -4.10 6.11 24.16
N VAL A 144 -4.60 5.44 25.21
CA VAL A 144 -5.23 6.12 26.36
C VAL A 144 -4.23 7.00 27.10
N GLU A 145 -3.01 6.52 27.32
CA GLU A 145 -1.94 7.32 27.93
C GLU A 145 -1.64 8.57 27.10
N ARG A 146 -1.49 8.41 25.78
CA ARG A 146 -1.28 9.54 24.87
C ARG A 146 -2.39 10.58 24.96
N GLU A 147 -3.66 10.17 24.94
CA GLU A 147 -4.79 11.08 25.07
C GLU A 147 -4.78 11.83 26.41
N ASN A 148 -4.39 11.16 27.49
CA ASN A 148 -4.24 11.78 28.81
C ASN A 148 -3.09 12.79 28.84
N TYR A 149 -1.95 12.48 28.21
CA TYR A 149 -0.84 13.41 28.07
C TYR A 149 -1.23 14.64 27.25
N GLU A 150 -1.93 14.46 26.13
CA GLU A 150 -2.41 15.57 25.29
C GLU A 150 -3.34 16.52 26.07
N LYS A 151 -4.30 15.96 26.84
CA LYS A 151 -5.16 16.74 27.75
C LYS A 151 -4.35 17.47 28.83
N GLY A 152 -3.35 16.82 29.42
CA GLY A 152 -2.48 17.42 30.42
C GLY A 152 -1.68 18.61 29.86
N VAL A 153 -1.15 18.47 28.65
CA VAL A 153 -0.44 19.56 27.95
C VAL A 153 -1.39 20.73 27.65
N GLU A 154 -2.62 20.46 27.21
CA GLU A 154 -3.62 21.49 26.95
C GLU A 154 -3.95 22.30 28.22
N VAL A 155 -4.10 21.62 29.37
CA VAL A 155 -4.31 22.27 30.67
C VAL A 155 -3.12 23.14 31.06
N LEU A 156 -1.89 22.63 30.90
CA LEU A 156 -0.66 23.38 31.20
C LEU A 156 -0.50 24.62 30.30
N GLN A 157 -0.83 24.51 29.01
CA GLN A 157 -0.83 25.65 28.08
C GLN A 157 -1.86 26.70 28.48
N LYS A 158 -3.08 26.30 28.89
CA LYS A 158 -4.10 27.23 29.38
C LYS A 158 -3.63 27.97 30.64
N LEU A 159 -3.00 27.27 31.58
CA LEU A 159 -2.44 27.88 32.79
C LEU A 159 -1.30 28.87 32.48
N LYS A 160 -0.43 28.55 31.53
CA LYS A 160 0.67 29.42 31.11
C LYS A 160 0.18 30.70 30.42
N ASN A 161 -0.94 30.66 29.71
CA ASN A 161 -1.53 31.82 29.04
C ASN A 161 -2.36 32.72 29.97
N LEU A 162 -2.57 32.30 31.22
CA LEU A 162 -3.27 33.07 32.26
C LEU A 162 -2.32 33.84 33.21
N GLN A 163 -1.01 33.58 33.13
CA GLN A 163 0.05 34.31 33.84
C GLN A 163 0.67 35.38 32.95
#